data_AF-A0A6G2VWI7-F1
#
_entry.id   AF-A0A6G2VWI7-F1
#
_cell.length_a   1.000
_cell.length_b   1.000
_cell.length_c   1.000
_cell.angle_alpha   90.00
_cell.angle_beta   90.00
_cell.angle_gamma   90.00
#
_symmetry.space_group_name_H-M   'P 1'
#
loop_
_entity.id
_entity.type
_entity.pdbx_description
1 polymer ?
#
loop_
_entity_poly.entity_id
_entity_poly.type
_entity_poly.pdbx_seq_one_letter_code
_entity_poly.pdbx_strand_id
1 'polypeptide(L)'
;MQQVTGTERRGLVVDYWKSGGPGVKAAAEAALTGSDADVQAFLDVAENLNLQDERVSAAQLASLGGTELLGAARAALNGTQEELETFLSWGWEAPAEQDSRVRVAQIIDTSGPNVQSAGRAALAGTADDVQKFLSEGQYTQQQQDERVQLVQIISVGGTNVRAAGRIALDGTPADIHEFLTVGQFTARAKDEEHASVAELAEQATEAGRQAAKETTAAKAESAKAVKAAELAKEAALEAQAEAKAAKNDTDRAGRAAMRAATAASQAAASAQRAIEAANAANNSARVAANAAAQA
;
A
#
# COMPACT_ATOMS: atom_id res chain seq x y z
N MET A 1 30.50 -2.03 44.36
CA MET A 1 29.35 -1.51 43.60
C MET A 1 29.35 -0.01 43.76
N GLN A 2 29.77 0.74 42.74
CA GLN A 2 29.73 2.21 42.75
C GLN A 2 28.27 2.65 42.66
N GLN A 3 27.82 3.49 43.58
CA GLN A 3 26.50 4.12 43.52
C GLN A 3 26.52 5.13 42.37
N VAL A 4 25.69 4.89 41.34
CA VAL A 4 25.47 5.85 40.25
C VAL A 4 24.85 7.12 40.85
N THR A 5 25.56 8.23 40.75
CA THR A 5 25.17 9.54 41.28
C THR A 5 23.93 10.08 40.56
N GLY A 6 23.20 11.02 41.19
CA GLY A 6 22.02 11.64 40.57
C GLY A 6 22.32 12.37 39.25
N THR A 7 23.55 12.87 39.08
CA THR A 7 24.02 13.50 37.84
C THR A 7 24.25 12.48 36.72
N GLU A 8 24.84 11.32 37.03
CA GLU A 8 25.04 10.23 36.06
C GLU A 8 23.69 9.65 35.58
N ARG A 9 22.71 9.50 36.46
CA ARG A 9 21.35 9.06 36.09
C ARG A 9 20.65 10.03 35.14
N ARG A 10 20.74 11.35 35.39
CA ARG A 10 20.20 12.34 34.45
C ARG A 10 20.92 12.32 33.09
N GLY A 11 22.22 12.06 33.07
CA GLY A 11 22.97 11.83 31.83
C GLY A 11 22.36 10.72 30.97
N LEU A 12 22.05 9.57 31.58
CA LEU A 12 21.37 8.46 30.90
C LEU A 12 20.00 8.85 30.36
N VAL A 13 19.20 9.61 31.12
CA VAL A 13 17.89 10.09 30.65
C VAL A 13 18.03 11.02 29.44
N VAL A 14 19.07 11.86 29.39
CA VAL A 14 19.36 12.69 28.22
C VAL A 14 19.70 11.83 26.99
N ASP A 15 20.42 10.72 27.17
CA ASP A 15 20.73 9.82 26.06
C ASP A 15 19.45 9.19 25.50
N TYR A 16 18.56 8.68 26.37
CA TYR A 16 17.23 8.22 25.96
C TYR A 16 16.39 9.31 25.28
N TRP A 17 16.44 10.55 25.77
CA TRP A 17 15.73 11.67 25.14
C TRP A 17 16.29 12.01 23.74
N LYS A 18 17.57 11.75 23.48
CA LYS A 18 18.16 11.99 22.16
C LYS A 18 17.85 10.88 21.17
N SER A 19 18.01 9.62 21.59
CA SER A 19 17.92 8.45 20.70
C SER A 19 16.53 7.81 20.66
N GLY A 20 15.72 7.98 21.69
CA GLY A 20 14.46 7.28 21.85
C GLY A 20 13.35 7.71 20.88
N GLY A 21 12.34 6.85 20.76
CA GLY A 21 11.10 7.14 20.06
C GLY A 21 10.24 8.21 20.76
N PRO A 22 9.09 8.59 20.18
CA PRO A 22 8.23 9.66 20.71
C PRO A 22 7.76 9.44 22.16
N GLY A 23 7.43 8.21 22.54
CA GLY A 23 7.00 7.88 23.90
C GLY A 23 8.14 7.96 24.91
N VAL A 24 9.32 7.43 24.54
CA VAL A 24 10.55 7.55 25.35
C VAL A 24 10.93 9.01 25.54
N LYS A 25 10.92 9.81 24.48
CA LYS A 25 11.26 11.24 24.52
C LYS A 25 10.35 12.03 25.45
N ALA A 26 9.04 11.85 25.34
CA ALA A 26 8.07 12.54 26.19
C ALA A 26 8.25 12.16 27.67
N ALA A 27 8.48 10.88 27.96
CA ALA A 27 8.70 10.41 29.33
C ALA A 27 10.04 10.89 29.90
N ALA A 28 11.10 10.90 29.09
CA ALA A 28 12.42 11.40 29.46
C ALA A 28 12.39 12.90 29.75
N GLU A 29 11.67 13.70 28.95
CA GLU A 29 11.50 15.14 29.17
C GLU A 29 10.79 15.43 30.50
N ALA A 30 9.71 14.70 30.79
CA ALA A 30 9.01 14.80 32.07
C ALA A 30 9.93 14.44 33.26
N ALA A 31 10.73 13.38 33.12
CA ALA A 31 11.67 12.98 34.16
C ALA A 31 12.83 13.98 34.37
N LEU A 32 13.36 14.57 33.30
CA LEU A 32 14.44 15.57 33.35
C LEU A 32 14.03 16.87 34.05
N THR A 33 12.75 17.23 33.96
CA THR A 33 12.19 18.42 34.64
C THR A 33 11.72 18.13 36.07
N GLY A 34 11.79 16.86 36.50
CA GLY A 34 11.32 16.38 37.81
C GLY A 34 12.43 16.14 38.85
N SER A 35 12.04 15.39 39.87
CA SER A 35 12.88 14.97 40.99
C SER A 35 13.81 13.81 40.62
N ASP A 36 14.78 13.50 41.48
CA ASP A 36 15.63 12.30 41.34
C ASP A 36 14.80 11.00 41.40
N ALA A 37 13.63 11.02 42.02
CA ALA A 37 12.70 9.90 42.04
C ALA A 37 12.02 9.72 40.67
N ASP A 38 11.68 10.81 39.98
CA ASP A 38 11.10 10.76 38.64
C ASP A 38 12.12 10.26 37.60
N VAL A 39 13.37 10.68 37.74
CA VAL A 39 14.50 10.15 36.97
C VAL A 39 14.64 8.64 37.16
N GLN A 40 14.60 8.16 38.41
CA GLN A 40 14.69 6.72 38.68
C GLN A 40 13.47 5.97 38.11
N ALA A 41 12.27 6.50 38.33
CA ALA A 41 11.02 5.89 37.85
C ALA A 41 11.01 5.76 36.32
N PHE A 42 11.53 6.76 35.60
CA PHE A 42 11.72 6.66 34.15
C PHE A 42 12.72 5.56 33.77
N LEU A 43 13.90 5.53 34.39
CA LEU A 43 14.93 4.53 34.09
C LEU A 43 14.42 3.10 34.35
N ASP A 44 13.55 2.91 35.35
CA ASP A 44 12.93 1.62 35.65
C ASP A 44 11.97 1.13 34.55
N VAL A 45 11.48 2.02 33.68
CA VAL A 45 10.51 1.69 32.62
C VAL A 45 11.00 2.01 31.20
N ALA A 46 12.17 2.60 31.04
CA ALA A 46 12.68 3.14 29.78
C ALA A 46 12.74 2.08 28.67
N GLU A 47 13.25 0.88 28.97
CA GLU A 47 13.33 -0.24 28.02
C GLU A 47 11.95 -0.68 27.53
N ASN A 48 10.97 -0.78 28.43
CA ASN A 48 9.60 -1.11 28.04
C ASN A 48 8.99 0.00 27.17
N LEU A 49 9.22 1.28 27.51
CA LEU A 49 8.75 2.39 26.67
C LEU A 49 9.38 2.35 25.27
N ASN A 50 10.67 2.01 25.18
CA ASN A 50 11.37 1.86 23.91
C ASN A 50 10.75 0.75 23.05
N LEU A 51 10.54 -0.43 23.64
CA LEU A 51 9.86 -1.54 22.97
C LEU A 51 8.46 -1.14 22.44
N GLN A 52 7.71 -0.32 23.19
CA GLN A 52 6.40 0.13 22.72
C GLN A 52 6.50 1.10 21.53
N ASP A 53 7.48 1.99 21.52
CA ASP A 53 7.71 2.89 20.38
C ASP A 53 8.16 2.11 19.13
N GLU A 54 9.01 1.10 19.30
CA GLU A 54 9.44 0.20 18.22
C GLU A 54 8.26 -0.57 17.62
N ARG A 55 7.36 -1.09 18.45
CA ARG A 55 6.15 -1.79 17.98
C ARG A 55 5.23 -0.88 17.17
N VAL A 56 5.07 0.37 17.60
CA VAL A 56 4.32 1.37 16.83
C VAL A 56 5.00 1.63 15.49
N SER A 57 6.32 1.78 15.50
CA SER A 57 7.13 2.06 14.30
C SER A 57 7.04 0.90 13.30
N ALA A 58 7.10 -0.35 13.78
CA ALA A 58 6.97 -1.53 12.96
C ALA A 58 5.57 -1.64 12.34
N ALA A 59 4.50 -1.38 13.11
CA ALA A 59 3.14 -1.35 12.59
C ALA A 59 2.95 -0.25 11.53
N GLN A 60 3.51 0.95 11.75
CA GLN A 60 3.47 2.04 10.78
C GLN A 60 4.21 1.68 9.49
N LEU A 61 5.41 1.11 9.59
CA LEU A 61 6.18 0.66 8.45
C LEU A 61 5.44 -0.43 7.66
N ALA A 62 4.84 -1.39 8.36
CA ALA A 62 4.03 -2.45 7.76
C ALA A 62 2.87 -1.90 6.92
N SER A 63 2.25 -0.80 7.35
CA SER A 63 1.12 -0.17 6.65
C SER A 63 1.47 0.46 5.29
N LEU A 64 2.77 0.68 5.03
CA LEU A 64 3.27 1.22 3.77
C LEU A 64 3.50 0.15 2.70
N GLY A 65 3.64 -1.12 3.11
CA GLY A 65 4.01 -2.22 2.22
C GLY A 65 2.83 -3.06 1.71
N GLY A 66 3.19 -4.17 1.09
CA GLY A 66 2.27 -5.21 0.68
C GLY A 66 2.22 -6.37 1.69
N THR A 67 1.89 -7.55 1.18
CA THR A 67 1.61 -8.72 2.01
C THR A 67 2.90 -9.24 2.67
N GLU A 68 4.02 -9.14 1.99
CA GLU A 68 5.31 -9.62 2.49
C GLU A 68 5.81 -8.74 3.62
N LEU A 69 5.75 -7.40 3.48
CA LEU A 69 6.15 -6.49 4.55
C LEU A 69 5.22 -6.60 5.78
N LEU A 70 3.91 -6.73 5.56
CA LEU A 70 2.96 -6.99 6.65
C LEU A 70 3.29 -8.30 7.37
N GLY A 71 3.66 -9.36 6.63
CA GLY A 71 4.08 -10.64 7.19
C GLY A 71 5.37 -10.54 8.00
N ALA A 72 6.39 -9.85 7.48
CA ALA A 72 7.67 -9.65 8.15
C ALA A 72 7.52 -8.82 9.43
N ALA A 73 6.74 -7.73 9.38
CA ALA A 73 6.45 -6.94 10.58
C ALA A 73 5.72 -7.77 11.64
N ARG A 74 4.76 -8.61 11.23
CA ARG A 74 4.06 -9.52 12.15
C ARG A 74 5.01 -10.51 12.80
N ALA A 75 5.96 -11.07 12.06
CA ALA A 75 6.96 -11.97 12.60
C ALA A 75 7.84 -11.24 13.64
N ALA A 76 8.33 -10.04 13.30
CA ALA A 76 9.14 -9.22 14.19
C ALA A 76 8.40 -8.81 15.49
N LEU A 77 7.13 -8.43 15.38
CA LEU A 77 6.29 -8.07 16.53
C LEU A 77 6.03 -9.25 17.50
N ASN A 78 6.03 -10.48 16.98
CA ASN A 78 5.88 -11.70 17.77
C ASN A 78 7.23 -12.29 18.23
N GLY A 79 8.34 -11.68 17.83
CA GLY A 79 9.70 -12.09 18.14
C GLY A 79 10.24 -11.46 19.42
N THR A 80 11.56 -11.52 19.55
CA THR A 80 12.33 -10.82 20.58
C THR A 80 12.50 -9.34 20.22
N GLN A 81 12.89 -8.52 21.20
CA GLN A 81 13.22 -7.10 20.94
C GLN A 81 14.34 -6.97 19.90
N GLU A 82 15.36 -7.84 19.94
CA GLU A 82 16.45 -7.84 18.96
C GLU A 82 15.95 -8.14 17.52
N GLU A 83 14.97 -9.03 17.38
CA GLU A 83 14.33 -9.30 16.08
C GLU A 83 13.51 -8.10 15.59
N LEU A 84 12.85 -7.37 16.49
CA LEU A 84 12.12 -6.14 16.16
C LEU A 84 13.07 -5.01 15.75
N GLU A 85 14.16 -4.79 16.49
CA GLU A 85 15.20 -3.81 16.16
C GLU A 85 15.87 -4.13 14.81
N THR A 86 16.16 -5.41 14.56
CA THR A 86 16.69 -5.88 13.29
C THR A 86 15.73 -5.59 12.14
N PHE A 87 14.44 -5.88 12.33
CA PHE A 87 13.40 -5.56 11.34
C PHE A 87 13.34 -4.07 11.04
N LEU A 88 13.32 -3.21 12.07
CA LEU A 88 13.26 -1.76 11.93
C LEU A 88 14.52 -1.16 11.29
N SER A 89 15.67 -1.79 11.51
CA SER A 89 16.95 -1.31 10.99
C SER A 89 17.12 -1.59 9.49
N TRP A 90 16.89 -2.82 9.06
CA TRP A 90 17.10 -3.25 7.67
C TRP A 90 16.29 -4.48 7.25
N GLY A 91 15.74 -5.25 8.20
CA GLY A 91 14.96 -6.47 7.88
C GLY A 91 13.67 -6.21 7.09
N TRP A 92 13.21 -4.97 7.04
CA TRP A 92 12.06 -4.53 6.23
C TRP A 92 12.36 -4.40 4.73
N GLU A 93 13.62 -4.23 4.32
CA GLU A 93 13.98 -3.88 2.94
C GLU A 93 13.68 -5.02 1.96
N ALA A 94 14.10 -6.24 2.29
CA ALA A 94 13.87 -7.42 1.47
C ALA A 94 12.37 -7.73 1.21
N PRO A 95 11.48 -7.76 2.23
CA PRO A 95 10.06 -7.96 1.98
C PRO A 95 9.42 -6.78 1.22
N ALA A 96 9.87 -5.54 1.42
CA ALA A 96 9.41 -4.39 0.64
C ALA A 96 9.82 -4.48 -0.84
N GLU A 97 11.02 -4.98 -1.14
CA GLU A 97 11.46 -5.28 -2.51
C GLU A 97 10.59 -6.38 -3.12
N GLN A 98 10.31 -7.45 -2.37
CA GLN A 98 9.47 -8.55 -2.83
C GLN A 98 8.04 -8.06 -3.17
N ASP A 99 7.45 -7.25 -2.29
CA ASP A 99 6.15 -6.61 -2.56
C ASP A 99 6.19 -5.75 -3.84
N SER A 100 7.28 -5.02 -4.06
CA SER A 100 7.48 -4.20 -5.26
C SER A 100 7.55 -5.06 -6.53
N ARG A 101 8.28 -6.17 -6.49
CA ARG A 101 8.36 -7.13 -7.61
C ARG A 101 7.02 -7.80 -7.90
N VAL A 102 6.27 -8.18 -6.86
CA VAL A 102 4.90 -8.69 -7.01
C VAL A 102 4.01 -7.66 -7.69
N ARG A 103 4.11 -6.38 -7.30
CA ARG A 103 3.35 -5.29 -7.92
C ARG A 103 3.70 -5.13 -9.40
N VAL A 104 4.97 -5.23 -9.78
CA VAL A 104 5.38 -5.21 -11.20
C VAL A 104 4.80 -6.39 -11.95
N ALA A 105 4.83 -7.61 -11.39
CA ALA A 105 4.24 -8.78 -12.03
C ALA A 105 2.73 -8.62 -12.29
N GLN A 106 2.00 -8.03 -11.33
CA GLN A 106 0.57 -7.72 -11.49
C GLN A 106 0.30 -6.68 -12.58
N ILE A 107 1.17 -5.67 -12.71
CA ILE A 107 1.08 -4.68 -13.79
C ILE A 107 1.29 -5.37 -15.15
N ILE A 108 2.31 -6.23 -15.27
CA ILE A 108 2.60 -6.97 -16.52
C ILE A 108 1.39 -7.78 -16.97
N ASP A 109 0.73 -8.51 -16.07
CA ASP A 109 -0.37 -9.42 -16.39
C ASP A 109 -1.55 -8.75 -17.11
N THR A 110 -1.73 -7.44 -16.91
CA THR A 110 -2.94 -6.71 -17.33
C THR A 110 -2.66 -5.58 -18.32
N SER A 111 -1.39 -5.36 -18.68
CA SER A 111 -0.95 -4.22 -19.50
C SER A 111 -0.63 -4.59 -20.94
N GLY A 112 -0.44 -3.57 -21.78
CA GLY A 112 -0.06 -3.73 -23.19
C GLY A 112 1.39 -4.17 -23.40
N PRO A 113 1.77 -4.50 -24.64
CA PRO A 113 3.07 -5.10 -24.97
C PRO A 113 4.28 -4.27 -24.52
N ASN A 114 4.24 -2.93 -24.62
CA ASN A 114 5.37 -2.10 -24.22
C ASN A 114 5.54 -2.10 -22.70
N VAL A 115 4.45 -1.97 -21.94
CA VAL A 115 4.49 -2.05 -20.47
C VAL A 115 4.96 -3.44 -20.03
N GLN A 116 4.49 -4.51 -20.68
CA GLN A 116 4.92 -5.88 -20.38
C GLN A 116 6.43 -6.05 -20.60
N SER A 117 6.96 -5.55 -21.71
CA SER A 117 8.39 -5.63 -22.03
C SER A 117 9.24 -4.88 -21.00
N ALA A 118 8.89 -3.63 -20.70
CA ALA A 118 9.60 -2.82 -19.71
C ALA A 118 9.51 -3.40 -18.29
N GLY A 119 8.34 -3.94 -17.90
CA GLY A 119 8.18 -4.59 -16.61
C GLY A 119 9.05 -5.84 -16.48
N ARG A 120 9.15 -6.67 -17.53
CA ARG A 120 10.05 -7.84 -17.54
C ARG A 120 11.51 -7.43 -17.44
N ALA A 121 11.91 -6.35 -18.12
CA ALA A 121 13.26 -5.80 -18.01
C ALA A 121 13.56 -5.32 -16.58
N ALA A 122 12.61 -4.62 -15.95
CA ALA A 122 12.75 -4.17 -14.56
C ALA A 122 12.86 -5.34 -13.58
N LEU A 123 12.05 -6.39 -13.75
CA LEU A 123 12.14 -7.60 -12.92
C LEU A 123 13.47 -8.35 -13.07
N ALA A 124 14.10 -8.29 -14.24
CA ALA A 124 15.42 -8.87 -14.46
C ALA A 124 16.57 -8.01 -13.92
N GLY A 125 16.29 -6.78 -13.48
CA GLY A 125 17.26 -5.81 -12.98
C GLY A 125 17.33 -5.73 -11.46
N THR A 126 17.85 -4.59 -11.01
CA THR A 126 18.06 -4.23 -9.60
C THR A 126 16.76 -3.74 -8.92
N ALA A 127 16.78 -3.59 -7.60
CA ALA A 127 15.69 -2.96 -6.86
C ALA A 127 15.37 -1.54 -7.37
N ASP A 128 16.40 -0.78 -7.75
CA ASP A 128 16.24 0.56 -8.34
C ASP A 128 15.52 0.52 -9.69
N ASP A 129 15.79 -0.51 -10.52
CA ASP A 129 15.09 -0.70 -11.79
C ASP A 129 13.60 -1.00 -11.58
N VAL A 130 13.29 -1.82 -10.56
CA VAL A 130 11.90 -2.11 -10.14
C VAL A 130 11.20 -0.83 -9.68
N GLN A 131 11.84 -0.04 -8.81
CA GLN A 131 11.26 1.21 -8.32
C GLN A 131 11.06 2.23 -9.45
N LYS A 132 12.05 2.40 -10.33
CA LYS A 132 11.96 3.30 -11.48
C LYS A 132 10.84 2.91 -12.44
N PHE A 133 10.62 1.61 -12.65
CA PHE A 133 9.49 1.15 -13.44
C PHE A 133 8.15 1.48 -12.77
N LEU A 134 8.04 1.26 -11.45
CA LEU A 134 6.82 1.55 -10.69
C LEU A 134 6.50 3.04 -10.63
N SER A 135 7.51 3.91 -10.50
CA SER A 135 7.30 5.36 -10.38
C SER A 135 7.08 6.05 -11.72
N GLU A 136 7.77 5.61 -12.78
CA GLU A 136 7.82 6.34 -14.06
C GLU A 136 7.61 5.41 -15.26
N GLY A 137 8.37 4.31 -15.32
CA GLY A 137 8.50 3.48 -16.52
C GLY A 137 7.17 2.94 -17.04
N GLN A 138 6.30 2.44 -16.16
CA GLN A 138 4.99 1.91 -16.55
C GLN A 138 4.12 2.96 -17.25
N TYR A 139 4.17 4.21 -16.79
CA TYR A 139 3.30 5.27 -17.30
C TYR A 139 3.76 5.75 -18.68
N THR A 140 5.08 5.88 -18.88
CA THR A 140 5.64 6.21 -20.19
C THR A 140 5.32 5.14 -21.22
N GLN A 141 5.45 3.86 -20.86
CA GLN A 141 5.14 2.77 -21.79
C GLN A 141 3.64 2.63 -22.04
N GLN A 142 2.80 2.87 -21.03
CA GLN A 142 1.35 2.85 -21.19
C GLN A 142 0.91 3.87 -22.25
N GLN A 143 1.48 5.07 -22.27
CA GLN A 143 1.16 6.08 -23.28
C GLN A 143 1.48 5.61 -24.71
N GLN A 144 2.55 4.82 -24.89
CA GLN A 144 2.88 4.23 -26.18
C GLN A 144 1.88 3.14 -26.58
N ASP A 145 1.53 2.26 -25.65
CA ASP A 145 0.51 1.23 -25.86
C ASP A 145 -0.86 1.85 -26.21
N GLU A 146 -1.30 2.86 -25.48
CA GLU A 146 -2.56 3.59 -25.70
C GLU A 146 -2.59 4.29 -27.07
N ARG A 147 -1.48 4.88 -27.51
CA ARG A 147 -1.39 5.49 -28.83
C ARG A 147 -1.53 4.46 -29.96
N VAL A 148 -0.93 3.28 -29.81
CA VAL A 148 -1.10 2.17 -30.77
C VAL A 148 -2.55 1.68 -30.78
N GLN A 149 -3.15 1.50 -29.61
CA GLN A 149 -4.56 1.09 -29.46
C GLN A 149 -5.51 2.10 -30.13
N LEU A 150 -5.27 3.40 -29.95
CA LEU A 150 -6.06 4.45 -30.59
C LEU A 150 -5.99 4.35 -32.12
N VAL A 151 -4.80 4.15 -32.69
CA VAL A 151 -4.64 4.00 -34.14
C VAL A 151 -5.38 2.76 -34.66
N GLN A 152 -5.35 1.65 -33.91
CA GLN A 152 -6.11 0.44 -34.25
C GLN A 152 -7.62 0.72 -34.26
N ILE A 153 -8.15 1.37 -33.22
CA ILE A 153 -9.57 1.77 -33.13
C ILE A 153 -9.97 2.68 -34.30
N ILE A 154 -9.15 3.69 -34.64
CA ILE A 154 -9.40 4.57 -35.80
C ILE A 154 -9.38 3.78 -37.11
N SER A 155 -8.58 2.73 -37.24
CA SER A 155 -8.45 1.97 -38.50
C SER A 155 -9.71 1.18 -38.85
N VAL A 156 -10.42 0.66 -37.85
CA VAL A 156 -11.63 -0.17 -38.02
C VAL A 156 -12.93 0.57 -37.69
N GLY A 157 -12.89 1.66 -36.91
CA GLY A 157 -14.08 2.34 -36.42
C GLY A 157 -14.95 3.01 -37.49
N GLY A 158 -16.20 3.30 -37.13
CA GLY A 158 -17.14 4.10 -37.92
C GLY A 158 -16.76 5.58 -38.05
N THR A 159 -17.59 6.35 -38.74
CA THR A 159 -17.31 7.75 -39.07
C THR A 159 -17.07 8.61 -37.83
N ASN A 160 -17.89 8.45 -36.78
CA ASN A 160 -17.76 9.23 -35.55
C ASN A 160 -16.54 8.79 -34.74
N VAL A 161 -16.28 7.49 -34.63
CA VAL A 161 -15.08 6.95 -33.96
C VAL A 161 -13.81 7.46 -34.61
N ARG A 162 -13.74 7.45 -35.95
CA ARG A 162 -12.59 7.98 -36.69
C ARG A 162 -12.39 9.47 -36.43
N ALA A 163 -13.46 10.26 -36.46
CA ALA A 163 -13.38 11.69 -36.23
C ALA A 163 -12.91 12.01 -34.80
N ALA A 164 -13.56 11.43 -33.78
CA ALA A 164 -13.21 11.64 -32.39
C ALA A 164 -11.81 11.09 -32.05
N GLY A 165 -11.45 9.92 -32.57
CA GLY A 165 -10.13 9.33 -32.36
C GLY A 165 -9.00 10.17 -32.96
N ARG A 166 -9.20 10.79 -34.14
CA ARG A 166 -8.21 11.72 -34.73
C ARG A 166 -8.00 12.96 -33.87
N ILE A 167 -9.08 13.52 -33.33
CA ILE A 167 -8.99 14.67 -32.40
C ILE A 167 -8.16 14.28 -31.17
N ALA A 168 -8.41 13.11 -30.59
CA ALA A 168 -7.64 12.61 -29.45
C ALA A 168 -6.16 12.35 -29.81
N LEU A 169 -5.89 11.82 -31.00
CA LEU A 169 -4.54 11.50 -31.47
C LEU A 169 -3.67 12.75 -31.67
N ASP A 170 -4.30 13.87 -32.09
CA ASP A 170 -3.66 15.17 -32.26
C ASP A 170 -3.50 15.94 -30.93
N GLY A 171 -4.08 15.42 -29.85
CA GLY A 171 -4.04 15.99 -28.50
C GLY A 171 -2.87 15.48 -27.64
N THR A 172 -3.09 15.58 -26.33
CA THR A 172 -2.18 15.12 -25.27
C THR A 172 -2.39 13.63 -24.94
N PRO A 173 -1.46 12.99 -24.21
CA PRO A 173 -1.70 11.63 -23.71
C PRO A 173 -2.99 11.51 -22.86
N ALA A 174 -3.39 12.59 -22.17
CA ALA A 174 -4.65 12.60 -21.42
C ALA A 174 -5.87 12.53 -22.34
N ASP A 175 -5.84 13.21 -23.50
CA ASP A 175 -6.92 13.16 -24.50
C ASP A 175 -7.04 11.76 -25.13
N ILE A 176 -5.90 11.10 -25.38
CA ILE A 176 -5.87 9.69 -25.82
C ILE A 176 -6.52 8.79 -24.75
N HIS A 177 -6.11 8.95 -23.49
CA HIS A 177 -6.64 8.15 -22.39
C HIS A 177 -8.15 8.37 -22.18
N GLU A 178 -8.63 9.61 -22.21
CA GLU A 178 -10.06 9.95 -22.13
C GLU A 178 -10.84 9.33 -23.28
N PHE A 179 -10.30 9.39 -24.50
CA PHE A 179 -10.94 8.75 -25.63
C PHE A 179 -11.03 7.24 -25.44
N LEU A 180 -9.96 6.56 -25.04
CA LEU A 180 -9.97 5.12 -24.83
C LEU A 180 -10.90 4.69 -23.69
N THR A 181 -11.08 5.52 -22.67
CA THR A 181 -11.91 5.17 -21.51
C THR A 181 -13.39 5.53 -21.69
N VAL A 182 -13.69 6.63 -22.39
CA VAL A 182 -15.06 7.17 -22.51
C VAL A 182 -15.41 7.56 -23.94
N GLY A 183 -14.52 8.31 -24.61
CA GLY A 183 -14.83 8.93 -25.91
C GLY A 183 -15.16 7.92 -27.01
N GLN A 184 -14.48 6.78 -27.04
CA GLN A 184 -14.69 5.74 -28.05
C GLN A 184 -16.09 5.13 -27.95
N PHE A 185 -16.63 4.92 -26.74
CA PHE A 185 -17.95 4.32 -26.55
C PHE A 185 -19.04 5.30 -26.96
N THR A 186 -18.87 6.59 -26.64
CA THR A 186 -19.80 7.64 -27.06
C THR A 186 -19.81 7.82 -28.58
N ALA A 187 -18.63 7.76 -29.20
CA ALA A 187 -18.50 7.84 -30.66
C ALA A 187 -19.11 6.60 -31.34
N ARG A 188 -18.87 5.40 -30.80
CA ARG A 188 -19.46 4.13 -31.30
C ARG A 188 -20.98 4.11 -31.17
N ALA A 189 -21.56 4.62 -30.09
CA ALA A 189 -23.01 4.75 -29.94
C ALA A 189 -23.66 5.66 -31.00
N LYS A 190 -22.88 6.57 -31.61
CA LYS A 190 -23.33 7.37 -32.76
C LYS A 190 -23.12 6.65 -34.10
N ASP A 191 -22.27 5.64 -34.13
CA ASP A 191 -22.05 4.74 -35.26
C ASP A 191 -22.99 3.51 -35.21
N GLU A 192 -23.75 3.30 -34.13
CA GLU A 192 -24.51 2.07 -33.79
C GLU A 192 -25.62 1.67 -34.76
N GLU A 193 -25.95 2.46 -35.79
CA GLU A 193 -26.80 1.93 -36.87
C GLU A 193 -26.10 0.79 -37.67
N HIS A 194 -24.76 0.65 -37.56
CA HIS A 194 -23.95 -0.32 -38.32
C HIS A 194 -22.73 -0.92 -37.58
N ALA A 195 -22.78 -1.15 -36.26
CA ALA A 195 -21.67 -1.82 -35.57
C ALA A 195 -21.44 -3.23 -36.15
N SER A 196 -20.22 -3.52 -36.59
CA SER A 196 -19.85 -4.83 -37.12
C SER A 196 -19.58 -5.85 -36.01
N VAL A 197 -19.73 -7.14 -36.30
CA VAL A 197 -19.39 -8.24 -35.37
C VAL A 197 -17.95 -8.13 -34.87
N ALA A 198 -17.03 -7.67 -35.74
CA ALA A 198 -15.63 -7.48 -35.37
C ALA A 198 -15.44 -6.39 -34.30
N GLU A 199 -16.19 -5.29 -34.38
CA GLU A 199 -16.13 -4.21 -33.39
C GLU A 199 -16.71 -4.62 -32.04
N LEU A 200 -17.80 -5.41 -32.05
CA LEU A 200 -18.41 -5.92 -30.83
C LEU A 200 -17.48 -6.95 -30.13
N ALA A 201 -16.82 -7.82 -30.90
CA ALA A 201 -15.83 -8.75 -30.36
C ALA A 201 -14.61 -8.04 -29.74
N GLU A 202 -14.13 -6.97 -30.36
CA GLU A 202 -13.05 -6.14 -29.80
C GLU A 202 -13.49 -5.46 -28.49
N GLN A 203 -14.72 -4.94 -28.43
CA GLN A 203 -15.28 -4.34 -27.22
C GLN A 203 -15.38 -5.34 -26.07
N ALA A 204 -15.89 -6.55 -26.33
CA ALA A 204 -15.97 -7.61 -25.34
C ALA A 204 -14.57 -8.00 -24.82
N THR A 205 -13.57 -8.04 -25.71
CA THR A 205 -12.18 -8.34 -25.36
C THR A 205 -11.58 -7.28 -24.45
N GLU A 206 -11.71 -6.00 -24.78
CA GLU A 206 -11.18 -4.90 -23.98
C GLU A 206 -11.88 -4.77 -22.63
N ALA A 207 -13.21 -4.89 -22.60
CA ALA A 207 -13.96 -4.89 -21.35
C ALA A 207 -13.56 -6.07 -20.45
N GLY A 208 -13.34 -7.26 -21.04
CA GLY A 208 -12.81 -8.43 -20.33
C GLY A 208 -11.42 -8.20 -19.73
N ARG A 209 -10.52 -7.54 -20.48
CA ARG A 209 -9.18 -7.17 -19.99
C ARG A 209 -9.25 -6.23 -18.79
N GLN A 210 -10.10 -5.21 -18.85
CA GLN A 210 -10.30 -4.28 -17.73
C GLN A 210 -10.91 -4.98 -16.51
N ALA A 211 -11.89 -5.87 -16.72
CA ALA A 211 -12.46 -6.67 -15.63
C ALA A 211 -11.42 -7.58 -14.96
N ALA A 212 -10.52 -8.20 -15.75
CA ALA A 212 -9.43 -9.00 -15.21
C ALA A 212 -8.46 -8.13 -14.38
N LYS A 213 -8.11 -6.94 -14.87
CA LYS A 213 -7.26 -5.98 -14.15
C LYS A 213 -7.81 -5.60 -12.80
N GLU A 214 -9.07 -5.17 -12.75
CA GLU A 214 -9.73 -4.78 -11.50
C GLU A 214 -9.89 -5.98 -10.55
N THR A 215 -10.13 -7.19 -11.08
CA THR A 215 -10.20 -8.41 -10.27
C THR A 215 -8.85 -8.73 -9.60
N THR A 216 -7.75 -8.60 -10.33
CA THR A 216 -6.41 -8.81 -9.77
C THR A 216 -6.09 -7.78 -8.70
N ALA A 217 -6.44 -6.51 -8.92
CA ALA A 217 -6.29 -5.46 -7.91
C ALA A 217 -7.13 -5.74 -6.65
N ALA A 218 -8.39 -6.16 -6.81
CA ALA A 218 -9.26 -6.52 -5.70
C ALA A 218 -8.72 -7.68 -4.85
N LYS A 219 -8.15 -8.71 -5.49
CA LYS A 219 -7.50 -9.83 -4.79
C LYS A 219 -6.29 -9.36 -3.97
N ALA A 220 -5.46 -8.50 -4.55
CA ALA A 220 -4.27 -7.96 -3.88
C ALA A 220 -4.65 -7.11 -2.66
N GLU A 221 -5.61 -6.19 -2.79
CA GLU A 221 -6.07 -5.36 -1.67
C GLU A 221 -6.79 -6.18 -0.60
N SER A 222 -7.54 -7.22 -1.00
CA SER A 222 -8.15 -8.16 -0.04
C SER A 222 -7.10 -8.90 0.79
N ALA A 223 -6.03 -9.41 0.17
CA ALA A 223 -4.95 -10.08 0.89
C ALA A 223 -4.25 -9.15 1.91
N LYS A 224 -3.97 -7.89 1.52
CA LYS A 224 -3.43 -6.87 2.43
C LYS A 224 -4.37 -6.59 3.59
N ALA A 225 -5.67 -6.43 3.32
CA ALA A 225 -6.67 -6.17 4.36
C ALA A 225 -6.75 -7.31 5.38
N VAL A 226 -6.65 -8.57 4.94
CA VAL A 226 -6.60 -9.74 5.84
C VAL A 226 -5.36 -9.66 6.75
N LYS A 227 -4.17 -9.39 6.20
CA LYS A 227 -2.94 -9.26 6.99
C LYS A 227 -2.98 -8.08 7.97
N ALA A 228 -3.49 -6.94 7.54
CA ALA A 228 -3.67 -5.78 8.42
C ALA A 228 -4.64 -6.09 9.57
N ALA A 229 -5.72 -6.85 9.31
CA ALA A 229 -6.66 -7.28 10.35
C ALA A 229 -6.02 -8.27 11.35
N GLU A 230 -5.15 -9.18 10.89
CA GLU A 230 -4.37 -10.06 11.76
C GLU A 230 -3.49 -9.25 12.73
N LEU A 231 -2.74 -8.26 12.20
CA LEU A 231 -1.92 -7.35 13.01
C LEU A 231 -2.74 -6.55 14.02
N ALA A 232 -3.89 -6.00 13.60
CA ALA A 232 -4.78 -5.27 14.49
C ALA A 232 -5.34 -6.13 15.62
N LYS A 233 -5.67 -7.40 15.33
CA LYS A 233 -6.12 -8.36 16.34
C LYS A 233 -5.03 -8.64 17.37
N GLU A 234 -3.78 -8.84 16.92
CA GLU A 234 -2.64 -9.08 17.81
C GLU A 234 -2.37 -7.87 18.71
N ALA A 235 -2.35 -6.66 18.13
CA ALA A 235 -2.20 -5.42 18.89
C ALA A 235 -3.30 -5.23 19.95
N ALA A 236 -4.55 -5.62 19.64
CA ALA A 236 -5.65 -5.56 20.59
C ALA A 236 -5.51 -6.57 21.74
N LEU A 237 -5.04 -7.79 21.46
CA LEU A 237 -4.78 -8.81 22.48
C LEU A 237 -3.64 -8.38 23.41
N GLU A 238 -2.59 -7.82 22.85
CA GLU A 238 -1.46 -7.27 23.60
C GLU A 238 -1.90 -6.09 24.48
N ALA A 239 -2.64 -5.14 23.92
CA ALA A 239 -3.16 -4.01 24.69
C ALA A 239 -4.05 -4.46 25.84
N GLN A 240 -4.85 -5.51 25.65
CA GLN A 240 -5.64 -6.11 26.72
C GLN A 240 -4.75 -6.70 27.83
N ALA A 241 -3.68 -7.42 27.47
CA ALA A 241 -2.76 -8.00 28.44
C ALA A 241 -2.04 -6.91 29.24
N GLU A 242 -1.58 -5.85 28.56
CA GLU A 242 -0.94 -4.71 29.20
C GLU A 242 -1.87 -3.93 30.11
N ALA A 243 -3.12 -3.68 29.69
CA ALA A 243 -4.11 -3.02 30.52
C ALA A 243 -4.41 -3.82 31.80
N LYS A 244 -4.47 -5.16 31.71
CA LYS A 244 -4.60 -6.03 32.90
C LYS A 244 -3.38 -5.94 33.82
N ALA A 245 -2.17 -5.89 33.25
CA ALA A 245 -0.94 -5.77 34.01
C ALA A 245 -0.78 -4.39 34.67
N ALA A 246 -1.34 -3.34 34.07
CA ALA A 246 -1.26 -1.96 34.56
C ALA A 246 -2.03 -1.72 35.87
N LYS A 247 -2.99 -2.58 36.23
CA LYS A 247 -3.83 -2.45 37.43
C LYS A 247 -4.48 -1.06 37.54
N ASN A 248 -3.95 -0.18 38.40
CA ASN A 248 -4.47 1.18 38.64
C ASN A 248 -3.73 2.26 37.85
N ASP A 249 -2.73 1.90 37.04
CA ASP A 249 -2.01 2.83 36.17
C ASP A 249 -2.83 3.10 34.89
N THR A 250 -3.66 4.14 34.96
CA THR A 250 -4.55 4.56 33.87
C THR A 250 -3.80 5.02 32.64
N ASP A 251 -2.61 5.61 32.82
CA ASP A 251 -1.83 6.15 31.72
C ASP A 251 -1.20 5.02 30.90
N ARG A 252 -0.68 3.98 31.58
CA ARG A 252 -0.17 2.78 30.93
C ARG A 252 -1.27 2.03 30.18
N ALA A 253 -2.45 1.86 30.79
CA ALA A 253 -3.60 1.24 30.13
C ALA A 253 -4.08 2.08 28.93
N GLY A 254 -4.11 3.42 29.06
CA GLY A 254 -4.47 4.35 27.99
C GLY A 254 -3.52 4.28 26.80
N ARG A 255 -2.20 4.26 27.03
CA ARG A 255 -1.19 4.11 25.96
C ARG A 255 -1.36 2.79 25.21
N ALA A 256 -1.60 1.68 25.93
CA ALA A 256 -1.86 0.38 25.32
C ALA A 256 -3.12 0.41 24.43
N ALA A 257 -4.21 0.99 24.92
CA ALA A 257 -5.45 1.15 24.16
C ALA A 257 -5.24 2.00 22.89
N MET A 258 -4.45 3.08 22.96
CA MET A 258 -4.13 3.93 21.81
C MET A 258 -3.37 3.17 20.72
N ARG A 259 -2.41 2.31 21.07
CA ARG A 259 -1.68 1.48 20.08
C ARG A 259 -2.63 0.52 19.36
N ALA A 260 -3.50 -0.16 20.10
CA ALA A 260 -4.52 -1.02 19.50
C ALA A 260 -5.48 -0.24 18.59
N ALA A 261 -5.89 0.97 19.00
CA ALA A 261 -6.76 1.83 18.19
C ALA A 261 -6.07 2.26 16.88
N THR A 262 -4.78 2.58 16.91
CA THR A 262 -3.99 2.89 15.70
C THR A 262 -3.95 1.70 14.74
N ALA A 263 -3.62 0.49 15.22
CA ALA A 263 -3.61 -0.71 14.39
C ALA A 263 -4.99 -1.03 13.80
N ALA A 264 -6.06 -0.88 14.60
CA ALA A 264 -7.43 -1.03 14.14
C ALA A 264 -7.80 -0.02 13.03
N SER A 265 -7.32 1.22 13.16
CA SER A 265 -7.57 2.27 12.16
C SER A 265 -6.84 1.98 10.84
N GLN A 266 -5.62 1.45 10.90
CA GLN A 266 -4.86 1.00 9.72
C GLN A 266 -5.53 -0.20 9.04
N ALA A 267 -6.03 -1.17 9.81
CA ALA A 267 -6.79 -2.30 9.28
C ALA A 267 -8.10 -1.85 8.62
N ALA A 268 -8.83 -0.90 9.24
CA ALA A 268 -10.04 -0.33 8.67
C ALA A 268 -9.77 0.39 7.35
N ALA A 269 -8.69 1.17 7.26
CA ALA A 269 -8.28 1.82 6.02
C ALA A 269 -7.94 0.80 4.91
N SER A 270 -7.27 -0.31 5.26
CA SER A 270 -6.96 -1.39 4.32
C SER A 270 -8.23 -2.12 3.84
N ALA A 271 -9.18 -2.37 4.75
CA ALA A 271 -10.47 -2.95 4.41
C ALA A 271 -11.29 -2.06 3.48
N GLN A 272 -11.27 -0.75 3.70
CA GLN A 272 -11.95 0.22 2.84
C GLN A 272 -11.40 0.19 1.41
N ARG A 273 -10.06 0.16 1.25
CA ARG A 273 -9.42 0.01 -0.08
C ARG A 273 -9.82 -1.30 -0.76
N ALA A 274 -9.88 -2.40 0.00
CA ALA A 274 -10.32 -3.69 -0.53
C ALA A 274 -11.79 -3.66 -1.01
N ILE A 275 -12.68 -2.98 -0.28
CA ILE A 275 -14.09 -2.79 -0.67
C ILE A 275 -14.19 -1.95 -1.95
N GLU A 276 -13.43 -0.86 -2.04
CA GLU A 276 -13.39 -0.01 -3.23
C GLU A 276 -12.91 -0.78 -4.46
N ALA A 277 -11.81 -1.54 -4.33
CA ALA A 277 -11.30 -2.39 -5.40
C ALA A 277 -12.30 -3.50 -5.80
N ALA A 278 -12.99 -4.12 -4.84
CA ALA A 278 -14.03 -5.11 -5.12
C ALA A 278 -15.23 -4.50 -5.87
N ASN A 279 -15.63 -3.29 -5.52
CA ASN A 279 -16.70 -2.57 -6.23
C ASN A 279 -16.27 -2.22 -7.66
N ALA A 280 -15.03 -1.78 -7.88
CA ALA A 280 -14.47 -1.55 -9.20
C ALA A 280 -14.48 -2.85 -10.04
N ALA A 281 -14.02 -3.96 -9.47
CA ALA A 281 -14.05 -5.27 -10.12
C ALA A 281 -15.46 -5.71 -10.51
N ASN A 282 -16.45 -5.58 -9.61
CA ASN A 282 -17.84 -5.92 -9.89
C ASN A 282 -18.46 -5.04 -11.00
N ASN A 283 -18.12 -3.75 -11.01
CA ASN A 283 -18.58 -2.83 -12.05
C ASN A 283 -17.99 -3.19 -13.41
N SER A 284 -16.67 -3.41 -13.48
CA SER A 284 -15.99 -3.80 -14.71
C SER A 284 -16.44 -5.16 -15.22
N ALA A 285 -16.68 -6.13 -14.34
CA ALA A 285 -17.23 -7.43 -14.71
C ALA A 285 -18.63 -7.32 -15.33
N ARG A 286 -19.49 -6.43 -14.82
CA ARG A 286 -20.81 -6.17 -15.42
C ARG A 286 -20.70 -5.53 -16.80
N VAL A 287 -19.78 -4.58 -16.98
CA VAL A 287 -19.51 -3.97 -18.29
C VAL A 287 -19.03 -5.04 -19.29
N ALA A 288 -18.10 -5.90 -18.87
CA ALA A 288 -17.60 -7.00 -19.68
C ALA A 288 -18.71 -8.00 -20.07
N ALA A 289 -19.57 -8.37 -19.12
CA ALA A 289 -20.69 -9.28 -19.37
C ALA A 289 -21.69 -8.69 -20.38
N ASN A 290 -22.00 -7.40 -20.27
CA ASN A 290 -22.89 -6.73 -21.21
C ASN A 290 -22.27 -6.63 -22.61
N ALA A 291 -20.99 -6.27 -22.71
CA ALA A 291 -20.28 -6.23 -23.99
C ALA A 291 -20.23 -7.61 -24.66
N ALA A 292 -19.95 -8.66 -23.89
CA ALA A 292 -19.95 -10.03 -24.39
C ALA A 292 -21.34 -10.53 -24.83
N ALA A 293 -22.42 -10.05 -24.21
CA ALA A 293 -23.78 -10.39 -24.62
C ALA A 293 -24.24 -9.69 -25.91
N GLN A 294 -23.57 -8.60 -26.29
CA GLN A 294 -23.83 -7.84 -27.51
C GLN A 294 -23.02 -8.33 -28.71
N ALA A 295 -21.88 -8.99 -28.47
CA ALA A 295 -20.99 -9.55 -29.50
C ALA A 295 -21.49 -10.88 -30.07
#